data_AF-A0A2T8HTV7-F1
#
_entry.id   AF-A0A2T8HTV7-F1
#
_cell.length_a   1.000
_cell.length_b   1.000
_cell.length_c   1.000
_cell.angle_alpha   90.00
_cell.angle_beta   90.00
_cell.angle_gamma   90.00
#
_symmetry.space_group_name_H-M   'P 1'
#
loop_
_entity.id
_entity.type
_entity.pdbx_description
1 polymer ?
#
loop_
_entity_poly.entity_id
_entity_poly.type
_entity_poly.pdbx_seq_one_letter_code
_entity_poly.pdbx_strand_id
1 'polypeptide(L)' 'MMTSWLPSLITETPEAGYELAVKLSRLAVKLTQPDAEMREQLRPDYAEDADSLIAVSQVVATHFATVAAANNYWRG' A
#
# COMPACT_ATOMS: atom_id res chain seq x y z
N MET A 1 5.39 -8.31 -24.22
CA MET A 1 5.08 -8.83 -22.87
C MET A 1 4.73 -7.66 -21.99
N MET A 2 3.49 -7.54 -21.51
CA MET A 2 3.19 -6.55 -20.46
C MET A 2 3.84 -7.04 -19.17
N THR A 3 4.75 -6.26 -18.61
CA THR A 3 5.34 -6.53 -17.30
C THR A 3 4.25 -6.41 -16.23
N SER A 4 4.13 -7.40 -15.34
CA SER A 4 3.18 -7.32 -14.22
C SER A 4 3.48 -6.08 -13.37
N TRP A 5 2.45 -5.33 -12.97
CA TRP A 5 2.59 -4.17 -12.09
C TRP A 5 3.00 -4.55 -10.64
N LEU A 6 2.75 -5.81 -10.27
CA LEU A 6 3.18 -6.46 -9.04
C LEU A 6 3.90 -7.78 -9.40
N PRO A 7 5.18 -7.72 -9.78
CA PRO A 7 5.91 -8.90 -10.21
C PRO A 7 6.34 -9.81 -9.04
N SER A 8 6.46 -9.28 -7.82
CA SER A 8 6.92 -10.02 -6.64
C SER A 8 6.46 -9.35 -5.35
N LEU A 9 6.36 -10.13 -4.27
CA LEU A 9 6.28 -9.64 -2.88
C LEU A 9 7.63 -9.62 -2.17
N ILE A 10 8.68 -10.13 -2.81
CA ILE A 10 10.03 -10.19 -2.24
C ILE A 10 10.70 -8.83 -2.34
N THR A 11 11.24 -8.34 -1.23
CA THR A 11 11.93 -7.05 -1.09
C THR A 11 13.22 -7.24 -0.29
N GLU A 12 14.27 -6.49 -0.65
CA GLU A 12 15.61 -6.65 -0.06
C GLU A 12 15.67 -6.23 1.42
N THR A 13 14.88 -5.22 1.81
CA THR A 13 14.89 -4.66 3.17
C THR A 13 13.48 -4.51 3.74
N PRO A 14 13.34 -4.41 5.09
CA PRO A 14 12.06 -4.06 5.72
C PRO A 14 11.48 -2.74 5.22
N GLU A 15 12.32 -1.74 4.96
CA GLU A 15 11.91 -0.43 4.44
C GLU A 15 11.27 -0.57 3.05
N ALA A 16 11.94 -1.27 2.11
CA ALA A 16 11.37 -1.58 0.79
C ALA A 16 10.09 -2.42 0.90
N GLY A 17 10.00 -3.29 1.91
CA GLY A 17 8.78 -4.04 2.21
C GLY A 17 7.62 -3.15 2.65
N TYR A 18 7.90 -2.13 3.46
CA TYR A 18 6.90 -1.15 3.90
C TYR A 18 6.45 -0.25 2.74
N GLU A 19 7.39 0.21 1.90
CA GLU A 19 7.06 0.94 0.67
C GLU A 19 6.16 0.13 -0.26
N LEU A 20 6.43 -1.17 -0.42
CA LEU A 20 5.57 -2.08 -1.17
C LEU A 20 4.18 -2.18 -0.55
N ALA A 21 4.06 -2.31 0.77
CA ALA A 21 2.78 -2.36 1.48
C ALA A 21 1.96 -1.06 1.29
N VAL A 22 2.61 0.11 1.34
CA VAL A 22 1.98 1.40 1.02
C VAL A 22 1.51 1.43 -0.43
N LYS A 23 2.34 0.97 -1.38
CA LYS A 23 1.98 0.89 -2.80
C LYS A 23 0.75 0.00 -3.02
N LEU A 24 0.70 -1.18 -2.40
CA LEU A 24 -0.44 -2.10 -2.48
C LEU A 24 -1.74 -1.43 -1.98
N SER A 25 -1.66 -0.78 -0.82
CA SER A 25 -2.77 -0.05 -0.21
C SER A 25 -3.34 1.03 -1.14
N ARG A 26 -2.46 1.85 -1.74
CA ARG A 26 -2.85 2.92 -2.68
C ARG A 26 -3.38 2.38 -4.00
N LEU A 27 -2.84 1.25 -4.49
CA LEU A 27 -3.28 0.65 -5.74
C LEU A 27 -4.67 0.03 -5.63
N ALA A 28 -5.04 -0.52 -4.48
CA ALA A 28 -6.42 -0.97 -4.24
C ALA A 28 -7.42 0.17 -4.46
N VAL A 29 -7.17 1.36 -3.88
CA VAL A 29 -8.01 2.56 -4.09
C VAL A 29 -8.01 3.01 -5.55
N LYS A 30 -6.84 2.98 -6.22
CA LYS A 30 -6.73 3.35 -7.64
C LYS A 30 -7.51 2.40 -8.56
N LEU A 31 -7.56 1.11 -8.24
CA LEU A 31 -8.27 0.11 -9.03
C LEU A 31 -9.78 0.18 -8.82
N THR A 32 -10.24 0.49 -7.61
CA THR A 32 -11.68 0.61 -7.31
C THR A 32 -12.27 1.93 -7.82
N GLN A 33 -11.52 3.03 -7.69
CA GLN A 33 -11.87 4.32 -8.25
C GLN A 33 -10.82 4.72 -9.29
N PRO A 34 -11.00 4.41 -10.59
CA PRO A 34 -9.99 4.65 -11.62
C PRO A 34 -9.82 6.14 -11.96
N ASP A 35 -10.85 6.97 -11.76
CA ASP A 35 -10.82 8.40 -12.05
C ASP A 35 -9.84 9.14 -11.12
N ALA A 36 -8.86 9.82 -11.71
CA ALA A 36 -7.87 10.57 -10.96
C ALA A 36 -8.42 11.86 -10.35
N GLU A 37 -9.31 12.56 -11.07
CA GLU A 37 -9.91 13.82 -10.60
C GLU A 37 -10.81 13.53 -9.39
N MET A 38 -11.61 12.47 -9.45
CA MET A 38 -12.43 12.03 -8.32
C MET A 38 -11.58 11.70 -7.09
N ARG A 39 -10.44 10.99 -7.25
CA ARG A 39 -9.53 10.70 -6.11
C ARG A 39 -8.89 11.96 -5.53
N GLU A 40 -8.63 12.96 -6.35
CA GLU A 40 -8.08 14.24 -5.90
C GLU A 40 -9.13 15.04 -5.11
N GLN A 41 -10.38 15.05 -5.57
CA GLN A 41 -11.51 15.66 -4.87
C GLN A 41 -11.77 15.03 -3.50
N LEU A 42 -11.62 13.70 -3.38
CA LEU A 42 -11.82 12.97 -2.12
C LEU A 42 -10.62 13.05 -1.17
N ARG A 43 -9.45 13.52 -1.62
CA ARG A 43 -8.23 13.51 -0.82
C ARG A 43 -8.30 14.38 0.44
N PRO A 44 -8.81 15.63 0.38
CA PRO A 44 -8.92 16.48 1.56
C PRO A 44 -9.74 15.83 2.68
N ASP A 45 -10.79 15.07 2.35
CA ASP A 45 -11.71 14.46 3.32
C ASP A 45 -11.00 13.53 4.32
N TYR A 46 -9.98 12.80 3.86
CA TYR A 46 -9.25 11.85 4.71
C TYR A 46 -7.84 12.31 5.08
N ALA A 47 -7.28 13.32 4.39
CA ALA A 47 -5.90 13.75 4.62
C ALA A 47 -5.71 14.55 5.92
N GLU A 48 -6.77 15.20 6.40
CA GLU A 48 -6.76 16.00 7.63
C GLU A 48 -7.58 15.36 8.77
N ASP A 49 -8.16 14.18 8.54
CA ASP A 49 -8.99 13.46 9.49
C ASP A 49 -8.20 12.40 10.25
N ALA A 50 -8.17 12.50 11.59
CA ALA A 50 -7.35 11.63 12.43
C ALA A 50 -7.76 10.15 12.37
N ASP A 51 -9.07 9.88 12.37
CA ASP A 51 -9.60 8.51 12.30
C ASP A 51 -9.26 7.87 10.95
N SER A 52 -9.36 8.65 9.87
CA SER A 52 -8.96 8.22 8.53
C SER A 52 -7.47 7.95 8.42
N LEU A 53 -6.61 8.79 9.01
CA LEU A 53 -5.16 8.56 9.02
C LEU A 53 -4.79 7.29 9.79
N ILE A 54 -5.47 7.00 10.90
CA ILE A 54 -5.33 5.75 11.65
C ILE A 54 -5.81 4.56 10.79
N ALA A 55 -6.95 4.70 10.11
CA ALA A 55 -7.49 3.65 9.24
C ALA A 55 -6.54 3.34 8.07
N VAL A 56 -5.95 4.36 7.43
CA VAL A 56 -4.92 4.19 6.40
C VAL A 56 -3.71 3.43 6.96
N SER A 57 -3.24 3.78 8.15
CA SER A 57 -2.14 3.06 8.81
C SER A 57 -2.46 1.58 9.03
N GLN A 58 -3.69 1.25 9.46
CA GLN A 58 -4.14 -0.12 9.66
C GLN A 58 -4.15 -0.95 8.37
N VAL A 59 -4.56 -0.35 7.25
CA VAL A 59 -4.53 -1.01 5.93
C VAL A 59 -3.09 -1.33 5.52
N VAL A 60 -2.18 -0.35 5.67
CA VAL A 60 -0.75 -0.55 5.39
C VAL A 60 -0.17 -1.64 6.30
N ALA A 61 -0.50 -1.64 7.59
CA ALA A 61 -0.04 -2.66 8.53
C ALA A 61 -0.46 -4.08 8.12
N THR A 62 -1.67 -4.25 7.59
CA THR A 62 -2.18 -5.53 7.09
C THR A 62 -1.39 -6.02 5.87
N HIS A 63 -1.13 -5.12 4.91
CA HIS A 63 -0.27 -5.44 3.77
C HIS A 63 1.18 -5.70 4.19
N PHE A 64 1.72 -4.92 5.12
CA PHE A 64 3.09 -5.09 5.59
C PHE A 64 3.28 -6.42 6.32
N ALA A 65 2.30 -6.87 7.11
CA ALA A 65 2.31 -8.21 7.71
C ALA A 65 2.43 -9.32 6.64
N THR A 66 1.73 -9.15 5.51
CA THR A 66 1.78 -10.10 4.37
C THR A 66 3.14 -10.05 3.67
N VAL A 67 3.66 -8.85 3.38
CA VAL A 67 4.97 -8.67 2.75
C VAL A 67 6.09 -9.18 3.66
N ALA A 68 6.06 -8.89 4.96
CA ALA A 68 7.04 -9.37 5.92
C ALA A 68 7.05 -10.91 6.00
N ALA A 69 5.88 -11.54 6.04
CA ALA A 69 5.77 -13.00 5.99
C ALA A 69 6.35 -13.59 4.70
N ALA A 70 6.08 -12.97 3.55
CA ALA A 70 6.65 -13.39 2.26
C ALA A 70 8.19 -13.28 2.22
N ASN A 71 8.77 -12.36 2.99
CA ASN A 71 10.21 -12.12 3.08
C ASN A 71 10.89 -12.82 4.27
N ASN A 72 10.20 -13.77 4.92
CA ASN A 72 10.70 -14.45 6.13
C ASN A 72 11.20 -13.45 7.19
N TYR A 73 10.53 -12.30 7.32
CA TYR A 73 10.86 -11.21 8.23
C TYR A 73 12.31 -10.69 8.09
N TRP A 74 12.94 -10.87 6.93
CA TRP A 74 14.34 -10.47 6.66
C TRP A 74 15.34 -11.05 7.67
N ARG A 75 15.07 -12.24 8.23
CA ARG A 75 15.92 -12.92 9.23
C ARG A 75 17.16 -13.62 8.63
N GLY A 76 17.62 -13.17 7.46
CA GLY A 76 18.73 -13.77 6.69
C GLY A 76 19.89 -12.82 6.54
#